data_AF-A0AAF0ZT94-F1
#
_entry.id   AF-A0AAF0ZT94-F1
#
_cell.length_a   1.000
_cell.length_b   1.000
_cell.length_c   1.000
_cell.angle_alpha   90.00
_cell.angle_beta   90.00
_cell.angle_gamma   90.00
#
_symmetry.space_group_name_H-M   'P 1'
#
loop_
_entity.id
_entity.type
_entity.pdbx_description
1 polymer ?
#
loop_
_entity_poly.entity_id
_entity_poly.type
_entity_poly.pdbx_seq_one_letter_code
_entity_poly.pdbx_strand_id
1 'polypeptide(L)'
;MPNFQTVSFGWNSVAFLGNVVSREGVMGDRQKIEAVKNWVRSSSVTEVRNFVGLASYYRRFVNFISSIATHLTRLTQKEVPFDWTDKCEESFQKLKTLLTTTPIMIPIMMLLVEGKYYIIYWDASHSGLGVVLMKDKNVIAYASRQLKGHDRNFPTHDLELAAVVFSLKIWRHYLYGIKCEVFKDHRSILHVFTQKDLNLRQRQ
;
A
#
# COMPACT_ATOMS: atom_id res chain seq x y z
N MET A 1 -4.18 6.70 -35.94
CA MET A 1 -4.91 5.42 -36.10
C MET A 1 -4.65 4.56 -34.87
N PRO A 2 -5.67 3.97 -34.23
CA PRO A 2 -5.45 3.11 -33.07
C PRO A 2 -4.78 1.81 -33.50
N ASN A 3 -3.76 1.39 -32.75
CA ASN A 3 -2.94 0.23 -33.06
C ASN A 3 -3.68 -1.06 -32.63
N PHE A 4 -4.31 -1.77 -33.56
CA PHE A 4 -5.14 -2.96 -33.27
C PHE A 4 -4.33 -4.21 -32.85
N GLN A 5 -3.01 -4.14 -32.76
CA GLN A 5 -2.15 -5.26 -32.34
C GLN A 5 -2.15 -5.53 -30.82
N THR A 6 -2.78 -4.68 -30.01
CA THR A 6 -2.76 -4.81 -28.53
C THR A 6 -4.02 -5.43 -27.94
N VAL A 7 -4.91 -6.00 -28.75
CA VAL A 7 -6.19 -6.54 -28.27
C VAL A 7 -6.11 -8.06 -28.18
N SER A 8 -6.29 -8.60 -26.97
CA SER A 8 -6.26 -10.04 -26.69
C SER A 8 -7.68 -10.53 -26.38
N PHE A 9 -8.18 -11.52 -27.13
CA PHE A 9 -9.49 -12.15 -26.92
C PHE A 9 -9.36 -13.65 -26.66
N GLY A 10 -10.21 -14.20 -25.78
CA GLY A 10 -10.28 -15.65 -25.53
C GLY A 10 -9.14 -16.25 -24.68
N TRP A 11 -8.35 -15.42 -24.00
CA TRP A 11 -7.24 -15.88 -23.15
C TRP A 11 -7.67 -16.07 -21.69
N ASN A 12 -7.12 -17.09 -21.02
CA ASN A 12 -7.33 -17.33 -19.59
C ASN A 12 -6.62 -16.29 -18.69
N SER A 13 -5.62 -15.59 -19.24
CA SER A 13 -4.87 -14.53 -18.56
C SER A 13 -4.34 -13.51 -19.56
N VAL A 14 -4.32 -12.22 -19.21
CA VAL A 14 -3.87 -11.12 -20.07
C VAL A 14 -2.93 -10.19 -19.28
N ALA A 15 -1.83 -9.77 -19.89
CA ALA A 15 -0.98 -8.73 -19.33
C ALA A 15 -1.65 -7.35 -19.52
N PHE A 16 -1.96 -6.66 -18.42
CA PHE A 16 -2.62 -5.36 -18.43
C PHE A 16 -2.01 -4.43 -17.38
N LEU A 17 -1.56 -3.24 -17.81
CA LEU A 17 -0.91 -2.24 -16.97
C LEU A 17 0.19 -2.85 -16.07
N GLY A 18 1.07 -3.70 -16.61
CA GLY A 18 2.16 -4.31 -15.83
C GLY A 18 1.72 -5.27 -14.72
N ASN A 19 0.51 -5.81 -14.83
CA ASN A 19 -0.03 -6.90 -14.03
C ASN A 19 -0.54 -8.00 -14.97
N VAL A 20 -0.70 -9.22 -14.48
CA VAL A 20 -1.36 -10.32 -15.19
C VAL A 20 -2.77 -10.46 -14.61
N VAL A 21 -3.79 -10.27 -15.44
CA VAL A 21 -5.20 -10.38 -15.07
C VAL A 21 -5.71 -11.73 -15.54
N SER A 22 -6.14 -12.59 -14.64
CA SER A 22 -6.69 -13.92 -14.94
C SER A 22 -8.00 -14.17 -14.20
N ARG A 23 -8.64 -15.33 -14.43
CA ARG A 23 -9.83 -15.73 -13.66
C ARG A 23 -9.53 -15.83 -12.16
N GLU A 24 -8.32 -16.26 -11.80
CA GLU A 24 -7.89 -16.41 -10.41
C GLU A 24 -7.66 -15.07 -9.73
N GLY A 25 -7.25 -14.03 -10.47
CA GLY A 25 -7.02 -12.70 -9.89
C GLY A 25 -6.12 -11.78 -10.70
N VAL A 26 -5.77 -10.65 -10.08
CA VAL A 26 -4.79 -9.71 -10.59
C VAL A 26 -3.45 -10.00 -9.93
N MET A 27 -2.47 -10.42 -10.73
CA MET A 27 -1.13 -10.76 -10.29
C MET A 27 -0.09 -9.74 -10.73
N GLY A 28 0.99 -9.61 -9.95
CA GLY A 28 2.16 -8.86 -10.39
C GLY A 28 2.80 -9.55 -11.60
N ASP A 29 3.30 -8.76 -12.54
CA ASP A 29 4.09 -9.28 -13.66
C ASP A 29 5.31 -10.09 -13.14
N ARG A 30 5.36 -11.37 -13.50
CA ARG A 30 6.42 -12.29 -13.08
C ARG A 30 7.81 -11.80 -13.46
N GLN A 31 7.95 -11.13 -14.61
CA GLN A 31 9.23 -10.59 -15.05
C GLN A 31 9.71 -9.47 -14.11
N LYS A 32 8.79 -8.65 -13.61
CA LYS A 32 9.11 -7.59 -12.65
C LYS A 32 9.42 -8.14 -11.26
N ILE A 33 8.71 -9.19 -10.83
CA ILE A 33 9.01 -9.90 -9.57
C ILE A 33 10.41 -10.53 -9.64
N GLU A 34 10.74 -11.16 -10.76
CA GLU A 34 12.05 -11.78 -10.98
C GLU A 34 13.17 -10.74 -11.09
N ALA A 35 12.92 -9.60 -11.74
CA ALA A 35 13.84 -8.46 -11.74
C ALA A 35 14.10 -7.94 -10.32
N VAL A 36 13.09 -7.87 -9.45
CA VAL A 36 13.27 -7.51 -8.03
C VAL A 36 14.08 -8.57 -7.28
N LYS A 37 13.79 -9.85 -7.51
CA LYS A 37 14.52 -10.96 -6.87
C LYS A 37 16.02 -10.90 -7.19
N ASN A 38 16.35 -10.64 -8.44
CA ASN A 38 17.73 -10.59 -8.92
C ASN A 38 18.35 -9.18 -8.82
N TRP A 39 17.64 -8.21 -8.24
CA TRP A 39 18.14 -6.85 -8.10
C TRP A 39 19.37 -6.82 -7.19
N VAL A 40 20.48 -6.31 -7.72
CA VAL A 40 21.76 -6.23 -7.02
C VAL A 40 21.77 -5.04 -6.06
N ARG A 41 22.56 -5.09 -4.98
CA ARG A 41 22.74 -3.98 -4.05
C ARG A 41 22.99 -2.68 -4.83
N SER A 42 22.15 -1.67 -4.58
CA SER A 42 22.24 -0.40 -5.29
C SER A 42 23.46 0.39 -4.83
N SER A 43 24.24 0.88 -5.77
CA SER A 43 25.51 1.58 -5.55
C SER A 43 25.40 3.09 -5.77
N SER A 44 24.27 3.55 -6.31
CA SER A 44 24.03 4.97 -6.60
C SER A 44 22.64 5.43 -6.17
N VAL A 45 22.50 6.74 -5.97
CA VAL A 45 21.21 7.39 -5.67
C VAL A 45 20.17 7.09 -6.75
N THR A 46 20.58 7.03 -8.02
CA THR A 46 19.68 6.74 -9.16
C THR A 46 19.13 5.32 -9.09
N GLU A 47 19.98 4.34 -8.78
CA GLU A 47 19.55 2.94 -8.63
C GLU A 47 18.59 2.77 -7.45
N VAL A 48 18.86 3.45 -6.32
CA VAL A 48 17.95 3.44 -5.17
C VAL A 48 16.60 4.05 -5.52
N ARG A 49 16.58 5.18 -6.26
CA ARG A 49 15.32 5.79 -6.72
C ARG A 49 14.53 4.83 -7.61
N ASN A 50 15.19 4.13 -8.53
CA ASN A 50 14.55 3.15 -9.40
C ASN A 50 13.95 1.99 -8.59
N PHE A 51 14.71 1.43 -7.64
CA PHE A 51 14.25 0.35 -6.79
C PHE A 51 13.06 0.78 -5.92
N VAL A 52 13.16 1.92 -5.22
CA VAL A 52 12.09 2.45 -4.38
C VAL A 52 10.85 2.79 -5.20
N GLY A 53 11.01 3.30 -6.43
CA GLY A 53 9.92 3.56 -7.36
C GLY A 53 9.17 2.28 -7.74
N LEU A 54 9.90 1.22 -8.08
CA LEU A 54 9.30 -0.08 -8.41
C LEU A 54 8.63 -0.72 -7.17
N ALA A 55 9.28 -0.69 -6.01
CA ALA A 55 8.69 -1.17 -4.77
C ALA A 55 7.37 -0.42 -4.47
N SER A 56 7.36 0.90 -4.68
CA SER A 56 6.17 1.75 -4.49
C SER A 56 5.04 1.43 -5.47
N TYR A 57 5.35 0.96 -6.68
CA TYR A 57 4.33 0.50 -7.64
C TYR A 57 3.52 -0.67 -7.07
N TYR A 58 4.20 -1.59 -6.39
CA TYR A 58 3.59 -2.76 -5.74
C TYR A 58 3.16 -2.51 -4.28
N ARG A 59 3.15 -1.26 -3.82
CA ARG A 59 2.77 -0.91 -2.43
C ARG A 59 1.42 -1.47 -1.98
N ARG A 60 0.49 -1.68 -2.91
CA ARG A 60 -0.86 -2.20 -2.62
C ARG A 60 -0.84 -3.65 -2.12
N PHE A 61 0.26 -4.36 -2.32
CA PHE A 61 0.41 -5.76 -1.96
C PHE A 61 1.30 -5.95 -0.73
N VAL A 62 2.07 -4.92 -0.33
CA VAL A 62 3.05 -5.02 0.74
C VAL A 62 2.64 -4.16 1.93
N ASN A 63 2.44 -4.79 3.07
CA ASN A 63 2.14 -4.07 4.31
C ASN A 63 3.36 -3.25 4.78
N PHE A 64 3.11 -2.08 5.37
CA PHE A 64 4.13 -1.19 5.97
C PHE A 64 5.31 -0.80 5.07
N ILE A 65 5.14 -0.85 3.74
CA ILE A 65 6.22 -0.54 2.79
C ILE A 65 6.86 0.83 3.03
N SER A 66 6.07 1.82 3.45
CA SER A 66 6.56 3.18 3.73
C SER A 66 7.51 3.24 4.93
N SER A 67 7.26 2.41 5.95
CA SER A 67 8.13 2.33 7.13
C SER A 67 9.44 1.64 6.78
N ILE A 68 9.37 0.54 6.02
CA ILE A 68 10.55 -0.22 5.59
C ILE A 68 11.42 0.59 4.62
N ALA A 69 10.80 1.28 3.66
CA ALA A 69 11.52 2.08 2.67
C ALA A 69 12.12 3.38 3.23
N THR A 70 11.91 3.71 4.51
CA THR A 70 12.37 4.98 5.11
C THR A 70 13.87 5.19 4.95
N HIS A 71 14.67 4.16 5.25
CA HIS A 71 16.13 4.24 5.17
C HIS A 71 16.61 4.43 3.73
N LEU A 72 16.00 3.72 2.78
CA LEU A 72 16.32 3.87 1.35
C LEU A 72 15.86 5.21 0.79
N THR A 73 14.69 5.70 1.21
CA THR A 73 14.15 6.99 0.76
C THR A 73 15.05 8.14 1.22
N ARG A 74 15.67 8.03 2.41
CA ARG A 74 16.64 9.01 2.91
C ARG A 74 17.85 9.15 1.98
N LEU A 75 18.35 8.06 1.41
CA LEU A 75 19.46 8.07 0.43
C LEU A 75 19.10 8.80 -0.87
N THR A 76 17.81 9.04 -1.13
CA THR A 76 17.34 9.74 -2.34
C THR A 76 17.16 11.24 -2.15
N GLN A 77 17.27 11.73 -0.91
CA GLN A 77 17.07 13.15 -0.56
C GLN A 77 18.22 14.02 -1.07
N LYS A 78 17.92 15.28 -1.35
CA LYS A 78 18.95 16.27 -1.70
C LYS A 78 19.84 16.51 -0.47
N GLU A 79 21.13 16.75 -0.73
CA GLU A 79 22.13 17.09 0.30
C GLU A 79 22.43 15.98 1.33
N VAL A 80 21.94 14.76 1.11
CA VAL A 80 22.32 13.58 1.90
C VAL A 80 23.45 12.85 1.17
N PRO A 81 24.62 12.61 1.81
CA PRO A 81 25.66 11.80 1.22
C PRO A 81 25.17 10.36 1.04
N PHE A 82 25.58 9.73 -0.06
CA PHE A 82 25.23 8.33 -0.31
C PHE A 82 26.06 7.43 0.60
N ASP A 83 25.47 7.02 1.72
CA ASP A 83 26.08 6.11 2.69
C ASP A 83 25.19 4.90 2.92
N TRP A 84 25.61 3.74 2.39
CA TRP A 84 24.85 2.51 2.51
C TRP A 84 25.13 1.81 3.84
N THR A 85 24.38 2.22 4.86
CA THR A 85 24.40 1.61 6.21
C THR A 85 23.76 0.22 6.26
N ASP A 86 24.02 -0.54 7.33
CA ASP A 86 23.38 -1.85 7.57
C ASP A 86 21.85 -1.78 7.61
N LYS A 87 21.27 -0.68 8.12
CA LYS A 87 19.82 -0.45 8.11
C LYS A 87 19.26 -0.30 6.70
N CYS A 88 20.05 0.23 5.77
CA CYS A 88 19.68 0.31 4.35
C CYS A 88 19.69 -1.09 3.72
N GLU A 89 20.70 -1.91 4.04
CA GLU A 89 20.78 -3.30 3.58
C GLU A 89 19.59 -4.13 4.11
N GLU A 90 19.29 -4.04 5.40
CA GLU A 90 18.14 -4.73 6.01
C GLU A 90 16.83 -4.32 5.33
N SER A 91 16.63 -3.02 5.11
CA SER A 91 15.45 -2.49 4.43
C SER A 91 15.35 -2.99 2.98
N PHE A 92 16.47 -3.03 2.27
CA PHE A 92 16.56 -3.52 0.89
C PHE A 92 16.19 -5.00 0.79
N GLN A 93 16.80 -5.85 1.62
CA GLN A 93 16.52 -7.30 1.63
C GLN A 93 15.08 -7.60 2.08
N LYS A 94 14.57 -6.86 3.07
CA LYS A 94 13.19 -7.00 3.53
C LYS A 94 12.18 -6.64 2.44
N LEU A 95 12.43 -5.57 1.68
CA LEU A 95 11.59 -5.20 0.54
C LEU A 95 11.66 -6.24 -0.58
N LYS A 96 12.86 -6.74 -0.93
CA LYS A 96 13.00 -7.82 -1.91
C LYS A 96 12.21 -9.06 -1.50
N THR A 97 12.31 -9.45 -0.23
CA THR A 97 11.60 -10.61 0.31
C THR A 97 10.10 -10.37 0.20
N LEU A 98 9.57 -9.25 0.72
CA LEU A 98 8.14 -8.98 0.68
C LEU A 98 7.57 -8.90 -0.75
N LEU A 99 8.31 -8.31 -1.69
CA LEU A 99 7.89 -8.22 -3.09
C LEU A 99 7.93 -9.56 -3.84
N THR A 100 8.69 -10.54 -3.35
CA THR A 100 8.84 -11.85 -3.99
C THR A 100 8.06 -12.97 -3.31
N THR A 101 7.85 -12.89 -1.99
CA THR A 101 7.12 -13.90 -1.21
C THR A 101 5.64 -13.56 -1.03
N THR A 102 5.27 -12.28 -1.03
CA THR A 102 3.84 -11.94 -0.90
C THR A 102 3.15 -12.33 -2.19
N PRO A 103 2.08 -13.15 -2.15
CA PRO A 103 1.26 -13.37 -3.33
C PRO A 103 0.67 -12.02 -3.72
N ILE A 104 1.28 -11.40 -4.71
CA ILE A 104 0.72 -10.28 -5.44
C ILE A 104 -0.43 -10.89 -6.22
N MET A 105 -1.55 -11.18 -5.57
CA MET A 105 -2.74 -11.77 -6.17
C MET A 105 -3.96 -11.26 -5.41
N ILE A 106 -4.73 -10.41 -6.06
CA ILE A 106 -6.07 -10.04 -5.60
C ILE A 106 -7.05 -10.91 -6.37
N PRO A 107 -7.75 -11.86 -5.73
CA PRO A 107 -8.62 -12.75 -6.48
C PRO A 107 -9.81 -12.02 -7.11
N ILE A 108 -10.03 -12.22 -8.41
CA ILE A 108 -11.04 -11.46 -9.18
C ILE A 108 -12.45 -11.79 -8.71
N MET A 109 -12.67 -13.06 -8.34
CA MET A 109 -13.95 -13.49 -7.77
C MET A 109 -14.31 -12.67 -6.53
N MET A 110 -13.34 -12.22 -5.73
CA MET A 110 -13.57 -11.43 -4.51
C MET A 110 -14.01 -10.00 -4.80
N LEU A 111 -13.53 -9.38 -5.89
CA LEU A 111 -13.97 -8.04 -6.30
C LEU A 111 -15.44 -8.06 -6.77
N LEU A 112 -15.87 -9.16 -7.39
CA LEU A 112 -17.16 -9.28 -8.07
C LEU A 112 -18.30 -9.85 -7.21
N VAL A 113 -18.03 -10.43 -6.03
CA VAL A 113 -19.12 -10.91 -5.15
C VAL A 113 -19.91 -9.73 -4.58
N GLU A 114 -21.14 -9.55 -5.05
CA GLU A 114 -22.11 -8.60 -4.49
C GLU A 114 -22.61 -9.05 -3.10
N GLY A 115 -22.96 -8.09 -2.24
CA GLY A 115 -23.53 -8.35 -0.91
C GLY A 115 -22.53 -8.49 0.25
N LYS A 116 -21.21 -8.54 -0.01
CA LYS A 116 -20.19 -8.50 1.06
C LYS A 116 -19.61 -7.09 1.22
N TYR A 117 -19.62 -6.58 2.44
CA TYR A 117 -19.08 -5.27 2.79
C TYR A 117 -17.55 -5.29 2.88
N TYR A 118 -16.94 -4.13 2.63
CA TYR A 118 -15.50 -3.94 2.83
C TYR A 118 -15.21 -3.69 4.30
N ILE A 119 -14.11 -4.25 4.78
CA ILE A 119 -13.60 -4.05 6.13
C ILE A 119 -12.25 -3.34 6.02
N ILE A 120 -12.09 -2.24 6.72
CA ILE A 120 -10.84 -1.48 6.80
C ILE A 120 -10.24 -1.69 8.17
N TYR A 121 -9.06 -2.30 8.21
CA TYR A 121 -8.20 -2.26 9.40
C TYR A 121 -7.22 -1.12 9.25
N TRP A 122 -6.91 -0.46 10.36
CA TRP A 122 -5.85 0.55 10.37
C TRP A 122 -5.06 0.49 11.66
N ASP A 123 -3.82 0.97 11.55
CA ASP A 123 -2.91 1.19 12.66
C ASP A 123 -2.18 2.53 12.47
N ALA A 124 -1.93 3.21 13.57
CA ALA A 124 -1.25 4.50 13.59
C ALA A 124 -0.17 4.47 14.67
N SER A 125 1.05 4.79 14.26
CA SER A 125 2.19 4.92 15.16
C SER A 125 2.86 6.27 14.94
N HIS A 126 3.74 6.67 15.86
CA HIS A 126 4.59 7.86 15.67
C HIS A 126 5.56 7.75 14.47
N SER A 127 5.66 6.58 13.83
CA SER A 127 6.46 6.38 12.62
C SER A 127 5.65 6.55 11.33
N GLY A 128 4.34 6.30 11.36
CA GLY A 128 3.49 6.31 10.17
C GLY A 128 2.10 5.72 10.38
N LEU A 129 1.29 5.82 9.34
CA LEU A 129 -0.05 5.27 9.23
C LEU A 129 -0.01 4.01 8.35
N GLY A 130 -0.71 2.96 8.77
CA GLY A 130 -0.92 1.73 8.02
C GLY A 130 -2.40 1.41 7.92
N VAL A 131 -2.86 0.98 6.75
CA VAL A 131 -4.26 0.62 6.50
C VAL A 131 -4.32 -0.64 5.64
N VAL A 132 -5.30 -1.50 5.90
CA VAL A 132 -5.56 -2.76 5.17
C VAL A 132 -7.03 -2.81 4.79
N LEU A 133 -7.31 -2.92 3.50
CA LEU A 133 -8.64 -3.18 2.95
C LEU A 133 -8.83 -4.68 2.82
N MET A 134 -9.88 -5.19 3.45
CA MET A 134 -10.27 -6.59 3.43
C MET A 134 -11.70 -6.78 2.92
N LYS A 135 -11.95 -7.94 2.34
CA LYS A 135 -13.29 -8.43 2.01
C LYS A 135 -13.30 -9.93 2.25
N ASP A 136 -14.27 -10.40 3.01
CA ASP A 136 -14.45 -11.83 3.30
C ASP A 136 -13.18 -12.52 3.88
N LYS A 137 -12.53 -11.87 4.85
CA LYS A 137 -11.27 -12.30 5.50
C LYS A 137 -10.03 -12.31 4.60
N ASN A 138 -10.14 -11.84 3.35
CA ASN A 138 -9.02 -11.73 2.43
C ASN A 138 -8.57 -10.28 2.28
N VAL A 139 -7.26 -10.08 2.12
CA VAL A 139 -6.71 -8.75 1.89
C VAL A 139 -6.83 -8.37 0.42
N ILE A 140 -7.44 -7.22 0.18
CA ILE A 140 -7.56 -6.61 -1.15
C ILE A 140 -6.41 -5.64 -1.39
N ALA A 141 -6.09 -4.80 -0.41
CA ALA A 141 -5.05 -3.80 -0.57
C ALA A 141 -4.45 -3.37 0.76
N TYR A 142 -3.15 -3.10 0.74
CA TYR A 142 -2.43 -2.39 1.77
C TYR A 142 -2.20 -0.94 1.33
N ALA A 143 -2.21 0.00 2.27
CA ALA A 143 -1.62 1.30 2.06
C ALA A 143 -0.92 1.76 3.34
N SER A 144 0.16 2.50 3.18
CA SER A 144 0.87 3.11 4.29
C SER A 144 1.40 4.48 3.89
N ARG A 145 1.64 5.33 4.89
CA ARG A 145 2.24 6.66 4.69
C ARG A 145 3.06 7.03 5.92
N GLN A 146 4.25 7.59 5.72
CA GLN A 146 5.00 8.21 6.81
C GLN A 146 4.28 9.47 7.33
N LEU A 147 4.45 9.76 8.62
CA LEU A 147 3.95 11.01 9.19
C LEU A 147 4.71 12.21 8.61
N LYS A 148 3.97 13.23 8.18
CA LYS A 148 4.54 14.52 7.81
C LYS A 148 5.00 15.28 9.05
N GLY A 149 5.84 16.31 8.88
CA GLY A 149 6.35 17.12 10.00
C GLY A 149 5.27 17.65 10.94
N HIS A 150 4.11 18.06 10.39
CA HIS A 150 2.97 18.49 11.21
C HIS A 150 2.23 17.33 11.89
N ASP A 151 2.20 16.16 11.27
CA ASP A 151 1.51 14.98 11.81
C ASP A 151 2.22 14.42 13.05
N ARG A 152 3.55 14.59 13.16
CA ARG A 152 4.35 13.99 14.25
C ARG A 152 4.00 14.49 15.64
N ASN A 153 3.49 15.70 15.74
CA ASN A 153 3.10 16.33 17.01
C ASN A 153 1.64 16.06 17.38
N PHE A 154 0.92 15.28 16.56
CA PHE A 154 -0.48 14.97 16.84
C PHE A 154 -0.58 13.96 17.98
N PRO A 155 -1.57 14.14 18.88
CA PRO A 155 -1.89 13.14 19.87
C PRO A 155 -2.37 11.85 19.18
N THR A 156 -2.26 10.71 19.85
CA THR A 156 -2.56 9.40 19.27
C THR A 156 -3.93 9.37 18.61
N HIS A 157 -4.99 9.85 19.28
CA HIS A 157 -6.36 9.87 18.71
C HIS A 157 -6.49 10.65 17.39
N ASP A 158 -5.70 11.70 17.18
CA ASP A 158 -5.70 12.45 15.91
C ASP A 158 -4.98 11.67 14.81
N LEU A 159 -3.91 10.94 15.16
CA LEU A 159 -3.25 10.01 14.24
C LEU A 159 -4.15 8.84 13.83
N GLU A 160 -4.94 8.36 14.78
CA GLU A 160 -5.97 7.33 14.55
C GLU A 160 -7.01 7.81 13.52
N LEU A 161 -7.57 9.01 13.73
CA LEU A 161 -8.50 9.59 12.78
C LEU A 161 -7.84 9.87 11.42
N ALA A 162 -6.58 10.32 11.41
CA ALA A 162 -5.82 10.54 10.18
C ALA A 162 -5.66 9.25 9.36
N ALA A 163 -5.48 8.08 10.01
CA ALA A 163 -5.43 6.79 9.34
C ALA A 163 -6.78 6.42 8.69
N VAL A 164 -7.89 6.68 9.36
CA VAL A 164 -9.25 6.45 8.81
C VAL A 164 -9.52 7.37 7.63
N VAL A 165 -9.24 8.66 7.74
CA VAL A 165 -9.42 9.60 6.62
C VAL A 165 -8.50 9.22 5.45
N PHE A 166 -7.28 8.76 5.74
CA PHE A 166 -6.33 8.30 4.73
C PHE A 166 -6.84 7.07 3.96
N SER A 167 -7.40 6.07 4.64
CA SER A 167 -7.95 4.87 3.96
C SER A 167 -9.14 5.21 3.06
N LEU A 168 -10.08 6.03 3.55
CA LEU A 168 -11.25 6.46 2.79
C LEU A 168 -10.86 7.27 1.53
N LYS A 169 -9.85 8.14 1.64
CA LYS A 169 -9.34 8.92 0.50
C LYS A 169 -8.66 8.04 -0.54
N ILE A 170 -7.82 7.08 -0.12
CA ILE A 170 -7.12 6.18 -1.05
C ILE A 170 -8.08 5.25 -1.77
N TRP A 171 -9.04 4.65 -1.03
CA TRP A 171 -9.94 3.63 -1.56
C TRP A 171 -11.33 4.18 -1.90
N ARG A 172 -11.44 5.48 -2.16
CA ARG A 172 -12.70 6.10 -2.61
C ARG A 172 -13.33 5.33 -3.78
N HIS A 173 -12.52 4.82 -4.70
CA HIS A 173 -12.99 4.03 -5.85
C HIS A 173 -13.57 2.66 -5.48
N TYR A 174 -13.21 2.07 -4.32
CA TYR A 174 -13.82 0.83 -3.82
C TYR A 174 -15.02 1.09 -2.91
N LEU A 175 -15.01 2.18 -2.14
CA LEU A 175 -15.92 2.40 -1.03
C LEU A 175 -17.11 3.32 -1.38
N TYR A 176 -17.07 3.99 -2.53
CA TYR A 176 -18.12 4.93 -2.91
C TYR A 176 -19.47 4.24 -3.08
N GLY A 177 -20.46 4.65 -2.29
CA GLY A 177 -21.82 4.09 -2.34
C GLY A 177 -22.00 2.73 -1.66
N ILE A 178 -20.98 2.21 -0.97
CA ILE A 178 -21.00 0.89 -0.34
C ILE A 178 -20.83 1.04 1.18
N LYS A 179 -21.55 0.22 1.96
CA LYS A 179 -21.33 0.13 3.41
C LYS A 179 -19.97 -0.53 3.70
N CYS A 180 -19.18 0.10 4.56
CA CYS A 180 -17.92 -0.46 5.03
C CYS A 180 -17.80 -0.35 6.55
N GLU A 181 -17.02 -1.24 7.13
CA GLU A 181 -16.71 -1.26 8.56
C GLU A 181 -15.25 -0.87 8.78
N VAL A 182 -14.96 -0.11 9.83
CA VAL A 182 -13.61 0.36 10.13
C VAL A 182 -13.21 -0.11 11.53
N PHE A 183 -12.12 -0.86 11.63
CA PHE A 183 -11.59 -1.42 12.86
C PHE A 183 -10.17 -0.91 13.09
N LYS A 184 -9.84 -0.62 14.35
CA LYS A 184 -8.46 -0.61 14.82
C LYS A 184 -8.07 -2.06 15.05
N ASP A 185 -6.80 -2.43 14.84
CA ASP A 185 -6.31 -3.77 15.14
C ASP A 185 -6.94 -4.26 16.47
N HIS A 186 -7.70 -5.36 16.39
CA HIS A 186 -8.54 -6.00 17.43
C HIS A 186 -9.65 -5.22 18.19
N ARG A 187 -10.01 -3.95 17.86
CA ARG A 187 -11.15 -3.24 18.51
C ARG A 187 -11.97 -2.32 17.56
N SER A 188 -13.30 -2.35 17.70
CA SER A 188 -14.25 -1.49 16.99
C SER A 188 -14.19 -0.03 17.48
N ILE A 189 -14.25 0.95 16.57
CA ILE A 189 -14.13 2.40 16.85
C ILE A 189 -15.46 3.02 17.32
N LEU A 190 -16.17 2.38 18.25
CA LEU A 190 -17.42 2.97 18.77
C LEU A 190 -17.20 4.33 19.48
N HIS A 191 -15.96 4.70 19.79
CA HIS A 191 -15.62 5.91 20.55
C HIS A 191 -15.44 7.20 19.73
N VAL A 192 -15.12 7.15 18.43
CA VAL A 192 -14.95 8.38 17.62
C VAL A 192 -16.30 9.03 17.28
N PHE A 193 -17.36 8.22 17.13
CA PHE A 193 -18.71 8.73 16.85
C PHE A 193 -19.52 9.11 18.10
N THR A 194 -19.01 8.84 19.31
CA THR A 194 -19.67 9.22 20.57
C THR A 194 -19.18 10.56 21.14
N GLN A 195 -18.19 11.20 20.51
CA GLN A 195 -17.77 12.55 20.86
C GLN A 195 -18.82 13.57 20.39
N LYS A 196 -19.54 14.18 21.34
CA LYS A 196 -20.60 15.17 21.08
C LYS A 196 -20.09 16.46 20.42
N ASP A 197 -18.80 16.76 20.54
CA ASP A 197 -18.17 17.93 19.93
C ASP A 197 -16.94 17.52 19.12
N LEU A 198 -17.09 17.52 17.79
CA LEU A 198 -15.98 17.40 16.85
C LEU A 198 -15.13 18.68 16.90
N ASN A 199 -13.83 18.51 17.13
CA ASN A 199 -12.85 19.60 17.13
C ASN A 199 -12.76 20.22 15.72
N LEU A 200 -12.42 21.51 15.60
CA LEU A 200 -12.37 22.26 14.32
C LEU A 200 -11.57 21.56 13.21
N ARG A 201 -10.57 20.74 13.59
CA ARG A 201 -9.70 19.99 12.67
C ARG A 201 -10.34 18.73 12.09
N GLN A 202 -11.38 18.20 12.72
CA GLN A 202 -12.11 17.00 12.28
C GLN A 202 -13.25 17.33 11.30
N ARG A 203 -13.53 18.63 11.10
CA ARG A 203 -14.60 19.13 10.23
C ARG A 203 -14.18 19.38 8.77
N GLN A 204 -12.90 19.14 8.40
CA GLN A 204 -12.34 19.44 7.07
C GLN A 204 -12.08 18.20 6.21
#